data_AF-A0A2V2BQQ4-F1
#
_entry.id   AF-A0A2V2BQQ4-F1
#
_cell.length_a   1.000
_cell.length_b   1.000
_cell.length_c   1.000
_cell.angle_alpha   90.00
_cell.angle_beta   90.00
_cell.angle_gamma   90.00
#
_symmetry.space_group_name_H-M   'P 1'
#
loop_
_entity.id
_entity.type
_entity.pdbx_description
1 polymer ?
#
loop_
_entity_poly.entity_id
_entity_poly.type
_entity_poly.pdbx_seq_one_letter_code
_entity_poly.pdbx_strand_id
1 'polypeptide(L)' 'MKQDRTEIGEEIHALLGRIVSGILQPGETVTVQEIISALHQQSVLTECEKTRLTCEQAIRILAHKLH' A
#
# COMPACT_ATOMS: atom_id res chain seq x y z
N MET A 1 17.72 -8.24 15.14
CA MET A 1 16.50 -7.45 14.86
C MET A 1 16.52 -6.71 13.50
N LYS A 2 17.23 -7.22 12.47
CA LYS A 2 17.23 -6.60 11.11
C LYS A 2 16.28 -7.28 10.14
N GLN A 3 16.03 -8.59 10.30
CA GLN A 3 15.15 -9.38 9.42
C GLN A 3 13.70 -8.88 9.43
N ASP A 4 13.18 -8.55 10.62
CA ASP A 4 11.80 -8.08 10.82
C ASP A 4 11.46 -6.82 10.00
N ARG A 5 12.40 -5.86 9.91
CA ARG A 5 12.22 -4.65 9.08
C ARG A 5 12.28 -4.94 7.58
N THR A 6 13.08 -5.91 7.17
CA THR A 6 13.19 -6.30 5.75
C THR A 6 11.93 -7.05 5.32
N GLU A 7 11.41 -7.97 6.13
CA GLU A 7 10.15 -8.68 5.87
C GLU A 7 8.96 -7.73 5.79
N ILE A 8 8.81 -6.80 6.74
CA ILE A 8 7.74 -5.78 6.68
C ILE A 8 7.88 -4.92 5.42
N GLY A 9 9.11 -4.56 5.04
CA GLY A 9 9.37 -3.82 3.80
C GLY A 9 8.96 -4.58 2.55
N GLU A 10 9.28 -5.88 2.46
CA GLU A 10 8.90 -6.74 1.33
C GLU A 10 7.38 -6.90 1.22
N GLU A 11 6.69 -7.07 2.36
CA GLU A 11 5.22 -7.16 2.40
C GLU A 11 4.54 -5.87 1.94
N ILE A 12 5.06 -4.71 2.35
CA ILE A 12 4.55 -3.40 1.88
C ILE A 12 4.75 -3.27 0.37
N HIS A 13 5.92 -3.61 -0.18
CA HIS A 13 6.16 -3.54 -1.62
C HIS A 13 5.26 -4.51 -2.41
N ALA A 14 5.07 -5.73 -1.90
CA ALA A 14 4.18 -6.71 -2.52
C ALA A 14 2.72 -6.22 -2.53
N LEU A 15 2.24 -5.66 -1.41
CA LEU A 15 0.91 -5.07 -1.30
C LEU A 15 0.73 -3.90 -2.27
N LEU A 16 1.68 -2.98 -2.33
CA LEU A 16 1.67 -1.85 -3.26
C LEU A 16 1.60 -2.32 -4.72
N GLY A 17 2.41 -3.32 -5.08
CA GLY A 17 2.38 -3.90 -6.43
C GLY A 17 0.99 -4.46 -6.78
N ARG A 18 0.35 -5.17 -5.85
CA ARG A 18 -1.01 -5.70 -6.06
C ARG A 18 -2.04 -4.59 -6.22
N ILE A 19 -2.02 -3.59 -5.33
CA ILE A 19 -2.94 -2.44 -5.40
C ILE A 19 -2.78 -1.70 -6.72
N VAL A 20 -1.55 -1.32 -7.08
CA VAL A 20 -1.26 -0.58 -8.33
C VAL A 20 -1.69 -1.39 -9.54
N SER A 21 -1.39 -2.69 -9.58
CA SER A 21 -1.81 -3.55 -10.70
C SER A 21 -3.33 -3.67 -10.85
N GLY A 22 -4.08 -3.47 -9.75
CA GLY A 22 -5.55 -3.51 -9.77
C GLY A 22 -6.20 -2.21 -10.26
N ILE A 23 -5.50 -1.09 -10.21
CA ILE A 23 -6.03 0.24 -10.60
C ILE A 23 -5.39 0.80 -11.87
N LEU A 24 -4.25 0.25 -12.30
CA LEU A 24 -3.56 0.70 -13.51
C LEU A 24 -4.38 0.41 -14.77
N GLN A 25 -4.67 1.45 -15.54
CA GLN A 25 -5.32 1.33 -16.85
C GLN A 25 -4.35 1.65 -18.00
N PRO A 26 -4.53 1.05 -19.19
CA PRO A 26 -3.70 1.36 -20.35
C PRO A 26 -3.76 2.84 -20.72
N GLY A 27 -2.59 3.48 -20.80
CA GLY A 27 -2.48 4.89 -21.18
C GLY A 27 -2.76 5.89 -20.06
N GLU A 28 -3.09 5.42 -18.85
CA GLU A 28 -3.32 6.27 -17.69
C GLU A 28 -2.17 6.18 -16.67
N THR A 29 -1.88 7.30 -16.02
CA THR A 29 -0.94 7.35 -14.91
C THR A 29 -1.67 7.18 -13.60
N VAL A 30 -1.14 6.34 -12.72
CA VAL A 30 -1.65 6.20 -11.35
C VAL A 30 -0.93 7.21 -10.44
N THR A 31 -1.70 8.07 -9.79
CA THR A 31 -1.20 9.04 -8.82
C THR A 31 -1.01 8.42 -7.43
N VAL A 32 -0.14 9.02 -6.63
CA VAL A 32 0.05 8.60 -5.23
C VAL A 32 -1.25 8.71 -4.42
N GLN A 33 -2.11 9.69 -4.72
CA GLN A 33 -3.39 9.87 -4.04
C GLN A 33 -4.38 8.74 -4.36
N GLU A 34 -4.40 8.24 -5.61
CA GLU A 34 -5.20 7.06 -5.99
C GLU A 34 -4.72 5.79 -5.29
N ILE A 35 -3.40 5.61 -5.16
CA ILE A 35 -2.81 4.50 -4.42
C ILE A 35 -3.21 4.56 -2.94
N ILE A 36 -3.11 5.75 -2.31
CA ILE A 36 -3.54 5.95 -0.92
C ILE A 36 -5.03 5.64 -0.75
N SER A 37 -5.87 6.08 -1.70
CA SER A 37 -7.31 5.85 -1.67
C SER A 37 -7.64 4.36 -1.78
N ALA A 38 -6.99 3.63 -2.69
CA ALA A 38 -7.15 2.20 -2.85
C ALA A 38 -6.66 1.40 -1.63
N LEU A 39 -5.52 1.79 -1.04
CA LEU A 39 -5.01 1.19 0.21
C LEU A 39 -5.98 1.41 1.38
N HIS A 40 -6.56 2.60 1.50
CA HIS A 40 -7.53 2.92 2.54
C HIS A 40 -8.83 2.10 2.37
N GLN A 41 -9.33 1.96 1.15
CA GLN A 41 -10.47 1.08 0.88
C GLN A 41 -10.15 -0.37 1.29
N GLN A 42 -8.97 -0.87 0.92
CA GLN A 42 -8.55 -2.22 1.29
C GLN A 42 -8.40 -2.41 2.80
N SER A 43 -7.89 -1.41 3.54
CA SER A 43 -7.78 -1.50 5.01
C SER A 43 -9.13 -1.54 5.71
N VAL A 44 -10.15 -0.88 5.14
CA VAL A 44 -11.52 -0.87 5.68
C VAL A 44 -12.25 -2.18 5.37
N LEU A 45 -12.02 -2.77 4.20
CA LEU A 45 -12.74 -3.96 3.74
C LEU A 45 -12.13 -5.29 4.22
N THR A 46 -10.86 -5.31 4.61
CA THR A 46 -10.18 -6.54 5.01
C THR A 46 -10.49 -6.93 6.46
N GLU A 47 -10.78 -8.20 6.68
CA GLU A 47 -10.90 -8.79 8.04
C GLU A 47 -9.53 -9.20 8.61
N CYS A 48 -8.48 -9.22 7.77
CA CYS A 48 -7.13 -9.62 8.18
C CYS A 48 -6.41 -8.43 8.83
N GLU A 49 -6.21 -8.49 10.15
CA GLU A 49 -5.51 -7.45 10.91
C GLU A 49 -4.12 -7.13 10.35
N LYS A 50 -3.36 -8.17 9.97
CA LYS A 50 -2.04 -7.99 9.35
C LYS A 50 -2.14 -7.14 8.07
N THR A 51 -3.07 -7.48 7.18
CA THR A 51 -3.28 -6.74 5.92
C THR A 51 -3.68 -5.29 6.20
N ARG A 52 -4.57 -5.07 7.17
CA ARG A 52 -5.00 -3.72 7.60
C ARG A 52 -3.80 -2.88 8.07
N LEU A 53 -2.97 -3.43 8.95
CA LEU A 53 -1.78 -2.73 9.46
C LEU A 53 -0.76 -2.44 8.34
N THR A 54 -0.54 -3.38 7.43
CA THR A 54 0.35 -3.17 6.27
C THR A 54 -0.18 -2.07 5.35
N CYS A 55 -1.50 -2.00 5.10
CA CYS A 55 -2.12 -0.90 4.37
C CYS A 55 -1.90 0.45 5.06
N GLU A 56 -2.15 0.54 6.37
CA GLU A 56 -1.97 1.77 7.14
C GLU A 56 -0.51 2.27 7.13
N GLN A 57 0.44 1.34 7.24
CA GLN A 57 1.87 1.66 7.13
C GLN A 57 2.24 2.17 5.73
N ALA A 58 1.73 1.51 4.68
CA ALA A 58 1.95 1.95 3.29
C ALA A 58 1.39 3.36 3.05
N ILE A 59 0.19 3.66 3.57
CA ILE A 59 -0.42 5.00 3.49
C ILE A 59 0.47 6.05 4.15
N ARG A 60 0.98 5.77 5.36
CA ARG A 60 1.89 6.71 6.07
C ARG A 60 3.16 6.99 5.27
N ILE A 61 3.77 5.96 4.68
CA ILE A 61 4.97 6.10 3.85
C ILE A 61 4.68 6.96 2.61
N LEU A 62 3.58 6.69 1.92
CA LEU A 62 3.22 7.41 0.71
C LEU A 62 2.82 8.87 0.98
N ALA A 63 2.07 9.12 2.05
CA ALA A 63 1.72 10.47 2.48
C ALA A 63 2.97 11.30 2.80
N HIS A 64 4.01 10.69 3.38
CA HIS A 64 5.28 11.35 3.64
C HIS A 64 6.05 11.74 2.37
N LYS A 65 5.76 11.13 1.21
CA LYS A 65 6.36 11.49 -0.09
C LYS A 65 5.62 12.61 -0.82
N LEU A 66 4.41 12.96 -0.37
CA LEU A 66 3.64 14.08 -0.91
C LEU A 66 4.02 15.43 -0.26
N HIS A 67 4.90 15.39 0.76
CA HIS A 67 5.44 16.54 1.48
C HIS A 67 6.96 16.62 1.23
#